data_AF-A0A251XNW1-F1
#
_entry.id   AF-A0A251XNW1-F1
#
_cell.length_a   1.000
_cell.length_b   1.000
_cell.length_c   1.000
_cell.angle_alpha   90.00
_cell.angle_beta   90.00
_cell.angle_gamma   90.00
#
_symmetry.space_group_name_H-M   'P 1'
#
loop_
_entity.id
_entity.type
_entity.pdbx_description
1 polymer ?
#
loop_
_entity_poly.entity_id
_entity_poly.type
_entity_poly.pdbx_seq_one_letter_code
_entity_poly.pdbx_strand_id
1 'polypeptide(L)'
;MTAADATLRPARADDLPFLEDMLLASMDWRDDGSMTRERMLATPELAHYVSGWPRAGDVGVVAEVAGDPAGAAWARLYSDDDRGYGFVAPDIPELGMALVPSARGRGSGGRCSWRSSRRSARPARRP
;
A
#
# COMPACT_ATOMS: atom_id res chain seq x y z
N MET A 1 -21.44 -17.70 -4.49
CA MET A 1 -20.70 -16.91 -3.47
C MET A 1 -20.39 -15.57 -4.11
N THR A 2 -21.19 -14.54 -3.81
CA THR A 2 -20.91 -13.17 -4.28
C THR A 2 -19.59 -12.72 -3.67
N ALA A 3 -18.72 -12.12 -4.49
CA ALA A 3 -17.58 -11.38 -3.96
C ALA A 3 -18.15 -10.35 -2.97
N ALA A 4 -17.76 -10.44 -1.70
CA ALA A 4 -18.16 -9.42 -0.74
C ALA A 4 -17.66 -8.07 -1.27
N ASP A 5 -18.54 -7.07 -1.32
CA ASP A 5 -18.19 -5.75 -1.82
C ASP A 5 -17.05 -5.18 -0.98
N ALA A 6 -15.90 -4.98 -1.61
CA ALA A 6 -14.76 -4.36 -0.97
C ALA A 6 -14.94 -2.84 -1.00
N THR A 7 -14.84 -2.19 0.15
CA THR A 7 -14.81 -0.73 0.26
C THR A 7 -13.38 -0.24 0.43
N LEU A 8 -13.07 0.92 -0.14
CA LEU A 8 -11.78 1.57 0.05
C LEU A 8 -11.94 2.76 0.97
N ARG A 9 -11.05 2.87 1.96
CA ARG A 9 -10.93 4.07 2.80
C ARG A 9 -9.50 4.60 2.80
N PRO A 10 -9.28 5.91 3.03
CA PRO A 10 -7.95 6.43 3.26
C PRO A 10 -7.25 5.72 4.42
N ALA A 11 -5.97 5.41 4.24
CA ALA A 11 -5.11 4.94 5.31
C ALA A 11 -4.79 6.10 6.27
N ARG A 12 -4.76 5.81 7.56
CA ARG A 12 -4.55 6.75 8.66
C ARG A 12 -3.28 6.39 9.42
N ALA A 13 -2.88 7.22 10.38
CA ALA A 13 -1.74 6.93 11.25
C ALA A 13 -1.92 5.62 12.03
N ASP A 14 -3.14 5.37 12.51
CA ASP A 14 -3.46 4.16 13.28
C ASP A 14 -3.41 2.87 12.45
N ASP A 15 -3.33 2.97 11.11
CA ASP A 15 -3.16 1.82 10.22
C ASP A 15 -1.70 1.37 10.09
N LEU A 16 -0.74 2.06 10.70
CA LEU A 16 0.68 1.70 10.62
C LEU A 16 0.93 0.21 10.95
N PRO A 17 0.37 -0.36 12.04
CA PRO A 17 0.57 -1.77 12.32
C PRO A 17 0.09 -2.70 11.19
N PHE A 18 -1.00 -2.34 10.52
CA PHE A 18 -1.54 -3.09 9.39
C PHE A 18 -0.72 -2.89 8.11
N LEU A 19 -0.20 -1.68 7.87
CA LEU A 19 0.69 -1.41 6.74
C LEU A 19 2.01 -2.18 6.87
N GLU A 20 2.54 -2.34 8.08
CA GLU A 20 3.69 -3.22 8.35
C GLU A 20 3.39 -4.68 7.98
N ASP A 21 2.20 -5.18 8.36
CA ASP A 21 1.78 -6.53 7.98
C ASP A 21 1.61 -6.65 6.46
N MET A 22 1.13 -5.59 5.78
CA MET A 22 1.00 -5.56 4.32
C MET A 22 2.34 -5.47 3.61
N LEU A 23 3.32 -4.76 4.17
CA LEU A 23 4.68 -4.73 3.65
C LEU A 23 5.32 -6.12 3.75
N LEU A 24 5.22 -6.76 4.92
CA LEU A 24 5.70 -8.14 5.11
C LEU A 24 5.02 -9.08 4.11
N ALA A 25 3.70 -8.97 3.98
CA ALA A 25 2.90 -9.71 3.02
C ALA A 25 3.39 -9.50 1.57
N SER A 26 3.82 -8.29 1.18
CA SER A 26 4.35 -8.04 -0.17
C SER A 26 5.69 -8.75 -0.45
N MET A 27 6.45 -9.08 0.60
CA MET A 27 7.77 -9.72 0.53
C MET A 27 7.72 -11.23 0.72
N ASP A 28 6.72 -11.73 1.43
CA ASP A 28 6.54 -13.14 1.76
C ASP A 28 5.90 -13.92 0.60
N TRP A 29 6.68 -14.10 -0.47
CA TRP A 29 6.32 -14.90 -1.64
C TRP A 29 6.77 -16.37 -1.52
N ARG A 30 7.69 -16.67 -0.59
CA ARG A 30 8.22 -18.02 -0.36
C ARG A 30 7.43 -18.79 0.70
N ASP A 31 6.72 -18.12 1.61
CA ASP A 31 5.94 -18.75 2.69
C ASP A 31 6.79 -19.76 3.50
N ASP A 32 8.10 -19.49 3.62
CA ASP A 32 9.09 -20.33 4.29
C ASP A 32 9.55 -19.75 5.64
N GLY A 33 8.95 -18.63 6.06
CA GLY A 33 9.27 -17.94 7.30
C GLY A 33 10.64 -17.25 7.33
N SER A 34 11.34 -17.15 6.19
CA SER A 34 12.66 -16.51 6.11
C SER A 34 12.63 -15.00 6.40
N MET A 35 11.48 -14.36 6.17
CA MET A 35 11.21 -12.97 6.50
C MET A 35 10.14 -12.89 7.59
N THR A 36 10.46 -12.22 8.71
CA THR A 36 9.51 -11.90 9.78
C THR A 36 9.33 -10.39 9.89
N ARG A 37 8.27 -9.95 10.57
CA ARG A 37 8.02 -8.51 10.81
C ARG A 37 9.19 -7.87 11.55
N GLU A 38 9.74 -8.53 12.56
CA GLU A 38 10.85 -8.03 13.35
C GLU A 38 12.09 -7.84 12.47
N ARG A 39 12.40 -8.84 11.62
CA ARG A 39 13.54 -8.76 10.69
C ARG A 39 13.35 -7.67 9.64
N MET A 40 12.14 -7.55 9.10
CA MET A 40 11.77 -6.49 8.15
C MET A 40 11.95 -5.10 8.77
N LEU A 41 11.44 -4.88 9.98
CA LEU A 41 11.55 -3.60 10.68
C LEU A 41 12.98 -3.30 11.17
N ALA A 42 13.79 -4.33 11.42
CA ALA A 42 15.20 -4.19 11.75
C ALA A 42 16.10 -3.91 10.53
N THR A 43 15.57 -4.05 9.31
CA THR A 43 16.31 -3.80 8.07
C THR A 43 15.92 -2.41 7.54
N PRO A 44 16.78 -1.38 7.66
CA PRO A 44 16.42 0.00 7.32
C PRO A 44 15.84 0.17 5.90
N GLU A 45 16.43 -0.54 4.93
CA GLU A 45 16.05 -0.55 3.51
C GLU A 45 14.66 -1.16 3.27
N LEU A 46 14.09 -1.87 4.24
CA LEU A 46 12.73 -2.40 4.20
C LEU A 46 11.81 -1.57 5.08
N ALA A 47 12.26 -1.24 6.29
CA ALA A 47 11.47 -0.47 7.25
C ALA A 47 11.05 0.90 6.71
N HIS A 48 11.86 1.54 5.84
CA HIS A 48 11.56 2.86 5.30
C HIS A 48 10.26 2.93 4.47
N TYR A 49 9.73 1.79 4.02
CA TYR A 49 8.45 1.69 3.32
C TYR A 49 7.23 2.03 4.18
N VAL A 50 7.36 1.97 5.49
CA VAL A 50 6.26 2.24 6.44
C VAL A 50 6.71 3.09 7.62
N SER A 51 8.01 3.25 7.87
CA SER A 51 8.50 4.00 9.02
C SER A 51 8.07 5.46 8.99
N GLY A 52 7.64 5.97 10.15
CA GLY A 52 7.13 7.34 10.30
C GLY A 52 5.82 7.61 9.55
N TRP A 53 5.05 6.58 9.20
CA TRP A 53 3.76 6.76 8.53
C TRP A 53 2.73 7.51 9.40
N PRO A 54 1.97 8.46 8.84
CA PRO A 54 2.16 9.06 7.50
C PRO A 54 3.21 10.18 7.56
N ARG A 55 4.06 10.26 6.53
CA ARG A 55 4.94 11.40 6.24
C ARG A 55 4.22 12.41 5.35
N ALA A 56 4.76 13.62 5.26
CA ALA A 56 4.24 14.61 4.32
C ALA A 56 4.37 14.10 2.87
N GLY A 57 3.26 14.05 2.14
CA GLY A 57 3.20 13.56 0.76
C GLY A 57 2.83 12.08 0.62
N ASP A 58 2.79 11.34 1.73
CA ASP A 58 2.33 9.94 1.71
C ASP A 58 0.84 9.86 1.38
N VAL A 59 0.49 8.90 0.53
CA VAL A 59 -0.90 8.56 0.21
C VAL A 59 -1.11 7.07 0.35
N GLY A 60 -2.23 6.67 0.94
CA GLY A 60 -2.54 5.27 1.12
C GLY A 60 -4.03 4.99 1.25
N VAL A 61 -4.40 3.76 0.94
CA VAL A 61 -5.76 3.24 1.05
C VAL A 61 -5.75 1.86 1.69
N VAL A 62 -6.75 1.61 2.52
CA VAL A 62 -7.07 0.29 3.08
C VAL A 62 -8.32 -0.22 2.38
N ALA A 63 -8.23 -1.45 1.88
CA ALA A 63 -9.38 -2.19 1.38
C ALA A 63 -10.01 -2.96 2.53
N GLU A 64 -11.32 -2.83 2.69
CA GLU A 64 -12.10 -3.51 3.73
C GLU A 64 -13.13 -4.42 3.08
N VAL A 65 -13.30 -5.61 3.63
CA VAL A 65 -14.33 -6.57 3.23
C VAL A 65 -15.19 -6.85 4.45
N ALA A 66 -16.49 -6.54 4.36
CA ALA A 66 -17.43 -6.65 5.48
C ALA A 66 -17.00 -5.86 6.75
N GLY A 67 -16.23 -4.78 6.57
CA GLY A 67 -15.70 -3.94 7.66
C GLY A 67 -14.31 -4.35 8.18
N ASP A 68 -13.78 -5.48 7.73
CA ASP A 68 -12.45 -5.96 8.14
C ASP A 68 -11.37 -5.59 7.11
N PRO A 69 -10.19 -5.09 7.53
CA PRO A 69 -9.07 -4.83 6.64
C PRO A 69 -8.62 -6.09 5.88
N ALA A 70 -8.67 -6.04 4.56
CA ALA A 70 -8.34 -7.14 3.65
C ALA A 70 -7.08 -6.86 2.80
N GLY A 71 -6.64 -5.61 2.73
CA GLY A 71 -5.39 -5.24 2.06
C GLY A 71 -5.12 -3.75 2.12
N ALA A 72 -3.93 -3.36 1.66
CA ALA A 72 -3.56 -1.95 1.55
C ALA A 72 -2.77 -1.69 0.27
N ALA A 73 -2.83 -0.44 -0.17
CA ALA A 73 -1.92 0.12 -1.15
C ALA A 73 -1.48 1.50 -0.68
N TRP A 74 -0.20 1.81 -0.77
CA TRP A 74 0.37 3.08 -0.34
C TRP A 74 1.50 3.51 -1.27
N ALA A 75 1.68 4.81 -1.41
CA ALA A 75 2.71 5.39 -2.24
C ALA A 75 3.50 6.46 -1.47
N ARG A 76 4.83 6.44 -1.63
CA ARG A 76 5.76 7.36 -0.97
C ARG A 76 6.79 7.89 -1.94
N LEU A 77 7.22 9.13 -1.73
CA LEU A 77 8.38 9.70 -2.43
C LEU A 77 9.64 9.42 -1.62
N TYR A 78 10.72 9.11 -2.34
CA TYR A 78 12.04 8.87 -1.76
C TYR A 78 13.04 9.87 -2.33
N SER A 79 14.07 10.20 -1.56
CA SER A 79 15.19 11.01 -2.05
C SER A 79 16.26 10.11 -2.66
N ASP A 80 17.18 10.73 -3.42
CA ASP A 80 18.29 10.01 -4.05
C ASP A 80 19.23 9.31 -3.04
N ASP A 81 19.28 9.81 -1.81
CA ASP A 81 20.07 9.26 -0.70
C ASP A 81 19.32 8.20 0.14
N ASP A 82 18.02 7.96 -0.12
CA ASP A 82 17.16 7.00 0.62
C ASP A 82 16.27 6.24 -0.38
N ARG A 83 16.89 5.61 -1.37
CA ARG A 83 16.21 4.95 -2.50
C ARG A 83 15.55 3.66 -2.04
N GLY A 84 14.28 3.48 -2.37
CA GLY A 84 13.65 2.17 -2.33
C GLY A 84 14.07 1.31 -3.52
N TYR A 85 13.71 0.03 -3.48
CA TYR A 85 13.98 -0.93 -4.55
C TYR A 85 13.30 -0.54 -5.88
N GLY A 86 12.18 0.20 -5.80
CA GLY A 86 11.43 0.68 -6.95
C GLY A 86 11.81 2.09 -7.41
N PHE A 87 12.89 2.67 -6.87
CA PHE A 87 13.22 4.07 -7.08
C PHE A 87 13.51 4.38 -8.55
N VAL A 88 12.79 5.36 -9.11
CA VAL A 88 13.01 5.87 -10.47
C VAL A 88 13.55 7.29 -10.44
N ALA A 89 12.88 8.18 -9.69
CA ALA A 89 13.27 9.56 -9.51
C ALA A 89 12.61 10.14 -8.24
N PRO A 90 13.13 11.23 -7.65
CA PRO A 90 12.61 11.81 -6.41
C PRO A 90 11.17 12.36 -6.48
N ASP A 91 10.67 12.61 -7.68
CA ASP A 91 9.30 13.09 -7.95
C ASP A 91 8.33 11.96 -8.35
N ILE A 92 8.82 10.72 -8.46
CA ILE A 92 8.03 9.54 -8.79
C ILE A 92 7.82 8.70 -7.53
N PRO A 93 6.57 8.56 -7.04
CA PRO A 93 6.34 7.79 -5.83
C PRO A 93 6.46 6.29 -6.09
N GLU A 94 7.08 5.58 -5.16
CA GLU A 94 7.09 4.13 -5.13
C GLU A 94 5.80 3.61 -4.51
N LEU A 95 5.18 2.62 -5.17
CA LEU A 95 3.92 2.00 -4.76
C LEU A 95 4.19 0.66 -4.06
N GLY A 96 3.75 0.52 -2.82
CA GLY A 96 3.57 -0.75 -2.12
C GLY A 96 2.10 -1.19 -2.16
N MET A 97 1.85 -2.49 -2.36
CA MET A 97 0.51 -3.04 -2.23
C MET A 97 0.53 -4.51 -1.83
N ALA A 98 -0.41 -4.91 -0.98
CA ALA A 98 -0.61 -6.30 -0.60
C ALA A 98 -2.04 -6.59 -0.16
N LEU A 99 -2.38 -7.87 -0.18
CA LEU A 99 -3.58 -8.42 0.44
C LEU A 99 -3.17 -9.33 1.59
N VAL A 100 -4.03 -9.42 2.61
CA VAL A 100 -3.88 -10.42 3.68
C VAL A 100 -3.81 -11.83 3.07
N PRO A 101 -3.02 -12.76 3.66
CA PRO A 101 -2.86 -14.10 3.11
C PRO A 101 -4.19 -14.83 2.81
N SER A 102 -5.21 -14.65 3.67
CA SER A 102 -6.55 -15.24 3.52
C SER A 102 -7.36 -14.71 2.32
N ALA A 103 -6.96 -13.57 1.76
CA ALA A 103 -7.54 -12.96 0.57
C ALA A 103 -6.74 -13.27 -0.72
N ARG A 104 -5.57 -13.91 -0.61
CA ARG A 104 -4.78 -14.36 -1.78
C ARG A 104 -5.43 -15.59 -2.43
N GLY A 105 -5.14 -15.83 -3.72
CA GLY A 105 -5.56 -17.05 -4.42
C GLY A 105 -7.05 -17.19 -4.75
N ARG A 106 -7.91 -16.27 -4.29
CA ARG A 106 -9.32 -16.19 -4.71
C ARG A 106 -9.42 -15.40 -6.03
N GLY A 107 -9.02 -16.02 -7.13
CA GLY A 107 -8.95 -15.47 -8.50
C GLY A 107 -9.71 -14.15 -8.73
N SER A 108 -9.05 -13.03 -8.45
CA SER A 108 -9.59 -11.67 -8.66
C SER A 108 -8.59 -10.74 -9.36
N GLY A 109 -7.43 -11.26 -9.76
CA GLY A 109 -6.52 -10.60 -10.71
C GLY A 109 -7.16 -10.34 -12.08
N GLY A 110 -8.37 -10.85 -12.35
CA GLY A 110 -9.14 -10.57 -13.56
C GLY A 110 -10.36 -9.65 -13.39
N ARG A 111 -10.69 -9.17 -12.17
CA ARG A 111 -11.91 -8.35 -11.99
C ARG A 111 -11.86 -7.31 -10.87
N CYS A 112 -10.68 -6.90 -10.42
CA CYS A 112 -10.55 -5.60 -9.75
C CYS A 112 -10.41 -4.51 -10.82
N SER A 113 -11.53 -4.12 -11.43
CA SER A 113 -11.57 -2.90 -12.24
C SER A 113 -11.40 -1.73 -11.29
N TRP A 114 -10.14 -1.32 -11.08
CA TRP A 114 -9.77 -0.08 -10.42
C TRP A 114 -10.24 1.07 -11.30
N ARG A 115 -11.54 1.40 -11.24
CA ARG A 115 -12.10 2.52 -11.98
C ARG A 115 -11.66 3.79 -11.26
N SER A 116 -10.57 4.37 -11.76
CA SER A 116 -10.14 5.72 -11.41
C SER A 116 -11.26 6.70 -11.76
N SER A 117 -11.97 7.19 -10.74
CA SER A 117 -12.83 8.36 -10.89
C SER A 117 -11.93 9.60 -10.92
N ARG A 118 -11.36 9.89 -12.11
CA ARG A 118 -10.82 11.22 -12.39
C ARG A 118 -11.97 12.22 -12.28
N ARG A 119 -12.11 12.90 -11.15
CA ARG A 119 -12.88 14.15 -11.10
C ARG A 119 -11.96 15.26 -11.58
N SER A 120 -12.31 15.78 -12.75
CA SER A 120 -11.69 16.91 -13.43
C SER A 120 -11.72 18.17 -12.55
N ALA A 121 -10.54 18.66 -12.18
CA ALA A 121 -10.36 20.04 -11.75
C ALA A 121 -10.17 20.90 -13.01
N ARG A 122 -11.20 21.66 -13.41
CA ARG A 122 -11.03 22.76 -14.37
C ARG A 122 -10.37 23.93 -13.64
N PRO A 123 -9.26 24.50 -14.12
CA PRO A 123 -8.75 25.73 -13.55
C PRO A 123 -9.67 26.90 -13.91
N ALA A 124 -10.00 27.70 -12.90
CA ALA A 124 -10.75 28.94 -13.02
C ALA A 124 -9.97 29.93 -13.90
N ARG A 125 -10.64 30.48 -14.92
CA ARG A 125 -10.18 31.70 -15.59
C ARG A 125 -10.39 32.87 -14.62
N ARG A 126 -9.33 33.65 -14.40
CA ARG A 126 -9.37 34.95 -13.73
C ARG A 126 -9.16 36.07 -14.78
N PRO A 127 -9.62 37.29 -14.48
CA PRO A 127 -10.25 38.21 -15.43
C PRO A 127 -9.32 38.80 -16.49
#